data_AF-A0A067EXP7-F1
#
_entry.id   AF-A0A067EXP7-F1
#
_cell.length_a   1.000
_cell.length_b   1.000
_cell.length_c   1.000
_cell.angle_alpha   90.00
_cell.angle_beta   90.00
_cell.angle_gamma   90.00
#
_symmetry.space_group_name_H-M   'P 1'
#
loop_
_entity.id
_entity.type
_entity.pdbx_description
1 polymer ?
#
loop_
_entity_poly.entity_id
_entity_poly.type
_entity_poly.pdbx_seq_one_letter_code
_entity_poly.pdbx_strand_id
1 'polypeptide(L)'
;MVVKLMPCCPSLSQKPLPKQVQIRTQMKYTTTRRPEILTSSAAASSTSASGLRVFVLSDLHTDYSENMTWVKCLSTTRHKKDVLLVAGDVAEKYDDFVLTMSLLKDRFQRVLFVPGNHDLWCRGEENDFPDSLEKLNKLLDACRGLGVEINPVVIDGLGIIPLFSWYHESFDREKDISGIRILPLEMVIHFLFS
;
A
#
# COMPACT_ATOMS: atom_id res chain seq x y z
N MET A 1 21.05 -7.13 -41.78
CA MET A 1 21.28 -8.22 -40.81
C MET A 1 19.93 -8.62 -40.25
N VAL A 2 19.42 -9.77 -40.69
CA VAL A 2 18.16 -10.36 -40.23
C VAL A 2 18.51 -11.79 -39.85
N VAL A 3 18.42 -12.14 -38.57
CA VAL A 3 18.72 -13.49 -38.09
C VAL A 3 17.41 -14.27 -38.03
N LYS A 4 17.32 -15.29 -38.88
CA LYS A 4 16.22 -16.26 -38.97
C LYS A 4 16.68 -17.52 -38.24
N LEU A 5 16.04 -17.90 -37.15
CA LEU A 5 16.31 -19.14 -36.45
C LEU A 5 15.33 -20.22 -36.93
N MET A 6 15.86 -21.27 -37.54
CA MET A 6 15.13 -22.51 -37.83
C MET A 6 15.29 -23.51 -36.66
N PRO A 7 14.26 -24.32 -36.36
CA PRO A 7 14.29 -25.30 -35.27
C PRO A 7 15.00 -26.58 -35.71
N CYS A 8 16.05 -26.97 -34.99
CA CYS A 8 16.73 -28.25 -35.18
C CYS A 8 16.19 -29.26 -34.16
N CYS A 9 15.58 -30.35 -34.64
CA CYS A 9 15.17 -31.49 -33.83
C CYS A 9 16.34 -32.46 -33.63
N PRO A 10 16.66 -32.88 -32.40
CA PRO A 10 17.40 -34.11 -32.17
C PRO A 10 16.47 -35.21 -31.63
N SER A 11 16.33 -36.29 -32.41
CA SER A 11 15.77 -37.56 -31.96
C SER A 11 16.69 -38.20 -30.92
N LEU A 12 16.20 -38.44 -29.70
CA LEU A 12 16.90 -39.25 -28.69
C LEU A 12 15.93 -40.21 -27.99
N SER A 13 16.34 -41.47 -28.04
CA SER A 13 15.68 -42.69 -27.58
C SER A 13 15.23 -42.61 -26.11
N GLN A 14 13.96 -42.95 -25.86
CA GLN A 14 13.37 -43.04 -24.52
C GLN A 14 14.00 -44.20 -23.73
N LYS A 15 14.76 -43.88 -22.68
CA LYS A 15 15.03 -44.80 -21.57
C LYS A 15 14.04 -44.50 -20.43
N PRO A 16 13.39 -45.50 -19.82
CA PRO A 16 12.46 -45.25 -18.73
C PRO A 16 13.23 -44.76 -17.49
N LEU A 17 12.83 -43.59 -16.99
CA LEU A 17 13.29 -43.02 -15.72
C LEU A 17 12.89 -43.92 -14.54
N PRO A 18 13.76 -44.08 -13.53
CA PRO A 18 13.43 -44.85 -12.34
C PRO A 18 12.34 -44.16 -11.51
N LYS A 19 11.56 -45.01 -10.85
CA LYS A 19 10.36 -44.73 -10.05
C LYS A 19 10.44 -43.43 -9.24
N GLN A 20 9.36 -42.65 -9.29
CA GLN A 20 9.09 -41.48 -8.44
C GLN A 20 9.50 -41.74 -6.98
N VAL A 21 10.47 -40.97 -6.50
CA VAL A 21 10.61 -40.73 -5.06
C VAL A 21 9.44 -39.85 -4.67
N GLN A 22 8.44 -40.42 -4.02
CA GLN A 22 7.39 -39.66 -3.35
C GLN A 22 8.02 -38.94 -2.16
N ILE A 23 8.45 -37.69 -2.37
CA ILE A 23 8.65 -36.76 -1.26
C ILE A 23 7.25 -36.38 -0.78
N ARG A 24 6.77 -37.05 0.27
CA ARG A 24 5.62 -36.61 1.05
C ARG A 24 6.01 -35.29 1.73
N THR A 25 5.74 -34.16 1.09
CA THR A 25 5.66 -32.89 1.79
C THR A 25 4.39 -32.91 2.63
N GLN A 26 4.52 -33.28 3.91
CA GLN A 26 3.51 -32.93 4.88
C GLN A 26 3.56 -31.41 5.08
N MET A 27 2.78 -30.66 4.28
CA MET A 27 2.37 -29.32 4.68
C MET A 27 1.51 -29.48 5.93
N LYS A 28 2.13 -29.29 7.10
CA LYS A 28 1.40 -29.06 8.34
C LYS A 28 0.71 -27.72 8.19
N TYR A 29 -0.59 -27.74 7.87
CA TYR A 29 -1.46 -26.61 8.10
C TYR A 29 -1.51 -26.36 9.61
N THR A 30 -0.54 -25.62 10.13
CA THR A 30 -0.69 -25.02 11.45
C THR A 30 -1.74 -23.94 11.27
N THR A 31 -2.96 -24.20 11.75
CA THR A 31 -3.96 -23.17 11.95
C THR A 31 -3.35 -22.14 12.88
N THR A 32 -2.91 -21.00 12.35
CA THR A 32 -2.55 -19.84 13.16
C THR A 32 -3.85 -19.40 13.84
N ARG A 33 -4.06 -19.84 15.08
CA ARG A 33 -5.14 -19.31 15.90
C ARG A 33 -4.84 -17.83 16.09
N ARG A 34 -5.74 -16.98 15.59
CA ARG A 34 -5.77 -15.56 15.93
C ARG A 34 -5.74 -15.46 17.46
N PRO A 35 -4.75 -14.80 18.06
CA PRO A 35 -4.77 -14.54 19.51
C PRO A 35 -6.10 -13.90 19.85
N GLU A 36 -6.79 -14.41 20.87
CA GLU A 36 -7.96 -13.72 21.41
C GLU A 36 -7.52 -12.33 21.84
N ILE A 37 -8.16 -11.31 21.26
CA ILE A 37 -7.98 -9.94 21.71
C ILE A 37 -8.64 -9.90 23.09
N LEU A 38 -7.81 -9.92 24.13
CA LEU A 38 -8.27 -9.75 25.51
C LEU A 38 -8.95 -8.38 25.61
N THR A 39 -10.28 -8.37 25.63
CA THR A 39 -11.04 -7.18 26.04
C THR A 39 -10.68 -6.91 27.49
N SER A 40 -10.11 -5.75 27.77
CA SER A 40 -9.84 -5.34 29.14
C SER A 40 -11.16 -5.36 29.93
N SER A 41 -11.19 -6.21 30.94
CA SER A 41 -12.34 -6.34 31.83
C SER A 41 -12.66 -4.97 32.42
N ALA A 42 -13.93 -4.59 32.36
CA ALA A 42 -14.47 -3.36 32.89
C ALA A 42 -13.98 -3.08 34.33
N ALA A 43 -13.04 -2.14 34.45
CA ALA A 43 -12.85 -1.38 35.68
C ALA A 43 -13.52 -0.02 35.47
N ALA A 44 -14.71 0.13 36.03
CA ALA A 44 -15.44 1.39 36.00
C ALA A 44 -14.65 2.44 36.79
N SER A 45 -14.24 3.50 36.10
CA SER A 45 -13.78 4.75 36.69
C SER A 45 -14.25 5.89 35.79
N SER A 46 -15.13 6.71 36.34
CA SER A 46 -15.88 7.77 35.68
C SER A 46 -15.00 8.86 35.06
N THR A 47 -14.98 8.95 33.72
CA THR A 47 -14.88 10.20 32.96
C THR A 47 -15.46 9.96 31.54
N SER A 48 -16.18 10.94 30.99
CA SER A 48 -16.94 10.94 29.72
C SER A 48 -16.70 9.78 28.74
N ALA A 49 -17.73 8.96 28.51
CA ALA A 49 -17.74 7.88 27.54
C ALA A 49 -17.62 8.36 26.08
N SER A 50 -16.43 8.73 25.64
CA SER A 50 -16.08 8.71 24.22
C SER A 50 -15.03 7.63 24.04
N GLY A 51 -15.46 6.42 23.64
CA GLY A 51 -14.54 5.37 23.22
C GLY A 51 -13.66 5.81 22.06
N LEU A 52 -12.61 5.03 21.76
CA LEU A 52 -11.71 5.27 20.64
C LEU A 52 -12.51 5.46 19.34
N ARG A 53 -12.29 6.60 18.66
CA ARG A 53 -12.86 6.85 17.34
C ARG A 53 -11.78 6.71 16.28
N VAL A 54 -12.07 5.89 15.29
CA VAL A 54 -11.18 5.65 14.15
C VAL A 54 -11.91 6.08 12.88
N PHE A 55 -11.28 6.97 12.13
CA PHE A 55 -11.72 7.41 10.81
C PHE A 55 -10.84 6.77 9.74
N VAL A 56 -11.40 6.60 8.55
CA VAL A 56 -10.69 6.08 7.39
C VAL A 56 -10.98 6.98 6.20
N LEU A 57 -9.94 7.35 5.47
CA LEU A 57 -10.00 8.09 4.22
C LEU A 57 -9.02 7.44 3.22
N SER A 58 -9.30 7.57 1.94
CA SER A 58 -8.43 7.19 0.82
C SER A 58 -8.69 8.15 -0.33
N ASP A 59 -7.88 8.07 -1.38
CA ASP A 59 -8.12 8.76 -2.65
C ASP A 59 -8.31 10.28 -2.46
N LEU A 60 -7.45 10.87 -1.63
CA LEU A 60 -7.49 12.32 -1.38
C LEU A 60 -7.09 13.10 -2.62
N HIS A 61 -6.16 12.58 -3.44
CA HIS A 61 -5.68 13.22 -4.66
C HIS A 61 -5.47 14.73 -4.52
N THR A 62 -4.64 15.16 -3.56
CA THR A 62 -4.52 16.58 -3.23
C THR A 62 -3.71 17.40 -4.23
N ASP A 63 -3.23 16.78 -5.31
CA ASP A 63 -2.79 17.49 -6.52
C ASP A 63 -3.93 18.30 -7.14
N TYR A 64 -5.18 17.89 -6.92
CA TYR A 64 -6.35 18.72 -7.22
C TYR A 64 -6.53 19.77 -6.13
N SER A 65 -6.50 21.04 -6.55
CA SER A 65 -6.54 22.19 -5.65
C SER A 65 -7.77 22.23 -4.74
N GLU A 66 -8.89 21.73 -5.24
CA GLU A 66 -10.18 21.61 -4.57
C GLU A 66 -10.10 20.60 -3.42
N ASN A 67 -9.43 19.46 -3.64
CA ASN A 67 -9.22 18.45 -2.62
C ASN A 67 -8.25 18.94 -1.54
N MET A 68 -7.16 19.60 -1.94
CA MET A 68 -6.25 20.26 -0.98
C MET A 68 -6.99 21.32 -0.16
N THR A 69 -7.89 22.09 -0.77
CA THR A 69 -8.74 23.07 -0.07
C THR A 69 -9.65 22.38 0.94
N TRP A 70 -10.27 21.27 0.57
CA TRP A 70 -11.09 20.46 1.48
C TRP A 70 -10.28 19.98 2.69
N VAL A 71 -9.07 19.45 2.49
CA VAL A 71 -8.17 19.03 3.60
C VAL A 71 -7.84 20.22 4.51
N LYS A 72 -7.53 21.38 3.94
CA LYS A 72 -7.24 22.61 4.71
C LYS A 72 -8.43 23.05 5.57
N CYS A 73 -9.66 22.84 5.10
CA CYS A 73 -10.90 23.18 5.81
C CYS A 73 -11.27 22.22 6.94
N LEU A 74 -10.62 21.05 7.05
CA LEU A 74 -10.86 20.14 8.17
C LEU A 74 -10.57 20.84 9.52
N SER A 75 -11.42 20.58 10.51
CA SER A 75 -11.33 21.21 11.83
C SER A 75 -10.01 20.89 12.52
N THR A 76 -9.35 21.92 13.05
CA THR A 76 -8.10 21.82 13.82
C THR A 76 -8.31 21.45 15.29
N THR A 77 -9.55 21.35 15.77
CA THR A 77 -9.83 21.08 17.19
C THR A 77 -10.70 19.85 17.41
N ARG A 78 -11.61 19.54 16.49
CA ARG A 78 -12.62 18.47 16.66
C ARG A 78 -12.04 17.07 16.79
N HIS A 79 -10.89 16.82 16.15
CA HIS A 79 -10.34 15.47 15.95
C HIS A 79 -9.02 15.21 16.68
N LYS A 80 -8.62 16.11 17.60
CA LYS A 80 -7.37 16.02 18.36
C LYS A 80 -7.26 14.81 19.31
N LYS A 81 -8.30 13.97 19.40
CA LYS A 81 -8.34 12.70 20.17
C LYS A 81 -8.66 11.48 19.30
N ASP A 82 -8.75 11.66 17.98
CA ASP A 82 -9.17 10.63 17.05
C ASP A 82 -7.97 10.04 16.29
N VAL A 83 -8.16 8.81 15.79
CA VAL A 83 -7.23 8.14 14.89
C VAL A 83 -7.75 8.27 13.46
N LEU A 84 -6.87 8.60 12.51
CA LEU A 84 -7.16 8.59 11.08
C LEU A 84 -6.30 7.54 10.37
N LEU A 85 -6.93 6.70 9.56
CA LEU A 85 -6.26 5.80 8.62
C LEU A 85 -6.35 6.41 7.23
N VAL A 86 -5.21 6.60 6.57
CA VAL A 86 -5.09 7.10 5.20
C VAL A 86 -4.68 5.93 4.32
N ALA A 87 -5.63 5.38 3.57
CA ALA A 87 -5.51 4.13 2.83
C ALA A 87 -5.17 4.36 1.35
N GLY A 88 -4.12 5.14 1.10
CA GLY A 88 -3.53 5.34 -0.23
C GLY A 88 -4.13 6.48 -1.04
N ASP A 89 -3.44 6.77 -2.14
CA ASP A 89 -3.78 7.76 -3.18
C ASP A 89 -4.00 9.17 -2.60
N VAL A 90 -2.99 9.62 -1.86
CA VAL A 90 -2.96 10.94 -1.24
C VAL A 90 -2.59 12.01 -2.25
N ALA A 91 -1.46 11.84 -2.95
CA ALA A 91 -1.01 12.78 -3.98
C ALA A 91 0.07 12.17 -4.89
N GLU A 92 0.12 12.57 -6.16
CA GLU A 92 1.25 12.28 -7.05
C GLU A 92 2.49 13.05 -6.64
N LYS A 93 2.36 14.36 -6.42
CA LYS A 93 3.50 15.23 -6.13
C LYS A 93 3.95 15.07 -4.69
N TYR A 94 5.26 14.95 -4.50
CA TYR A 94 5.84 14.76 -3.17
C TYR A 94 5.54 15.93 -2.23
N ASP A 95 5.64 17.17 -2.72
CA ASP A 95 5.36 18.35 -1.89
C ASP A 95 3.90 18.42 -1.44
N ASP A 96 2.95 18.08 -2.32
CA ASP A 96 1.53 18.02 -2.00
C ASP A 96 1.24 16.87 -1.01
N PHE A 97 1.88 15.72 -1.16
CA PHE A 97 1.82 14.63 -0.20
C PHE A 97 2.29 15.08 1.20
N VAL A 98 3.48 15.68 1.29
CA VAL A 98 4.07 16.13 2.57
C VAL A 98 3.16 17.17 3.23
N LEU A 99 2.65 18.13 2.46
CA LEU A 99 1.72 19.13 2.95
C LEU A 99 0.43 18.49 3.49
N THR A 100 -0.18 17.60 2.73
CA THR A 100 -1.41 16.90 3.14
C THR A 100 -1.21 16.10 4.41
N MET A 101 -0.14 15.30 4.49
CA MET A 101 0.14 14.49 5.68
C MET A 101 0.44 15.35 6.91
N SER A 102 1.13 16.48 6.73
CA SER A 102 1.35 17.46 7.80
C SER A 102 0.04 18.07 8.32
N LEU A 103 -0.86 18.46 7.41
CA LEU A 103 -2.18 18.99 7.76
C LEU A 103 -3.03 17.97 8.52
N LEU A 104 -3.06 16.72 8.06
CA LEU A 104 -3.79 15.64 8.73
C LEU A 104 -3.19 15.35 10.11
N LYS A 105 -1.86 15.34 10.21
CA LYS A 105 -1.16 15.11 11.47
C LYS A 105 -1.41 16.21 12.50
N ASP A 106 -1.54 17.46 12.07
CA ASP A 106 -1.98 18.52 12.97
C ASP A 106 -3.42 18.26 13.46
N ARG A 107 -4.34 17.79 12.61
CA ARG A 107 -5.77 17.71 12.96
C ARG A 107 -6.16 16.48 13.78
N PHE A 108 -5.45 15.37 13.61
CA PHE A 108 -5.74 14.09 14.26
C PHE A 108 -4.65 13.71 15.27
N GLN A 109 -5.04 13.03 16.36
CA GLN A 109 -4.07 12.58 17.36
C GLN A 109 -3.07 11.60 16.75
N ARG A 110 -3.58 10.65 15.98
CA ARG A 110 -2.79 9.63 15.29
C ARG A 110 -3.22 9.54 13.84
N VAL A 111 -2.24 9.42 12.96
CA VAL A 111 -2.45 9.25 11.53
C VAL A 111 -1.64 8.03 11.12
N LEU A 112 -2.28 7.06 10.50
CA LEU A 112 -1.64 5.91 9.91
C LEU A 112 -1.75 5.99 8.40
N PHE A 113 -0.75 5.50 7.68
CA PHE A 113 -0.69 5.58 6.23
C PHE A 113 -0.34 4.24 5.59
N VAL A 114 -0.99 3.96 4.46
CA VAL A 114 -0.64 2.92 3.50
C VAL A 114 -0.51 3.59 2.14
N PRO A 115 0.57 3.35 1.37
CA PRO A 115 0.72 3.90 0.04
C PRO A 115 -0.24 3.26 -0.96
N GLY A 116 -0.83 4.08 -1.83
CA GLY A 116 -1.55 3.66 -3.01
C GLY A 116 -0.67 3.73 -4.27
N ASN A 117 -1.23 3.37 -5.42
CA ASN A 117 -0.50 3.41 -6.69
C ASN A 117 -0.17 4.84 -7.12
N HIS A 118 -1.09 5.78 -6.90
CA HIS A 118 -0.93 7.15 -7.35
C HIS A 118 0.21 7.85 -6.63
N ASP A 119 0.36 7.55 -5.34
CA ASP A 119 1.48 8.03 -4.53
C ASP A 119 2.83 7.67 -5.15
N LEU A 120 2.89 6.55 -5.90
CA LEU A 120 4.11 6.02 -6.49
C LEU A 120 4.27 6.28 -7.99
N TRP A 121 3.34 6.99 -8.63
CA TRP A 121 3.49 7.34 -10.04
C TRP A 121 4.71 8.24 -10.25
N CYS A 122 5.59 7.82 -11.15
CA CYS A 122 6.72 8.61 -11.61
C CYS A 122 6.46 9.02 -13.07
N ARG A 123 5.73 10.11 -13.32
CA ARG A 123 5.38 10.56 -14.68
C ARG A 123 6.11 11.86 -15.07
N GLY A 124 6.49 11.95 -16.34
CA GLY A 124 7.02 13.19 -16.94
C GLY A 124 8.54 13.37 -16.81
N GLU A 125 9.04 14.41 -17.47
CA GLU A 125 10.47 14.80 -17.45
C GLU A 125 10.85 15.51 -16.13
N GLU A 126 9.87 16.06 -15.42
CA GLU A 126 10.01 16.71 -14.10
C GLU A 126 9.84 15.73 -12.93
N ASN A 127 10.26 14.47 -13.11
CA ASN A 127 10.24 13.50 -12.02
C ASN A 127 11.34 13.81 -11.00
N ASP A 128 10.93 14.19 -9.79
CA ASP A 128 11.85 14.40 -8.65
C ASP A 128 12.55 13.10 -8.19
N PHE A 129 12.08 11.95 -8.66
CA PHE A 129 12.56 10.63 -8.25
C PHE A 129 12.96 9.77 -9.45
N PRO A 130 14.05 9.00 -9.34
CA PRO A 130 14.52 8.13 -10.42
C PRO A 130 13.60 6.94 -10.67
N ASP A 131 12.93 6.43 -9.63
CA ASP A 131 11.97 5.34 -9.73
C ASP A 131 10.95 5.36 -8.57
N SER A 132 9.95 4.46 -8.66
CA SER A 132 8.87 4.35 -7.68
C SER A 132 9.33 3.82 -6.31
N LEU A 133 10.44 3.08 -6.24
CA LEU A 133 10.96 2.56 -4.98
C LEU A 133 11.65 3.67 -4.18
N GLU A 134 12.47 4.48 -4.83
CA GLU A 134 13.07 5.68 -4.25
C GLU A 134 11.98 6.65 -3.79
N LYS A 135 10.94 6.86 -4.61
CA LYS A 135 9.78 7.65 -4.22
C LYS A 135 9.09 7.08 -2.99
N LEU A 136 8.81 5.77 -2.96
CA LEU A 136 8.22 5.09 -1.81
C LEU A 136 9.05 5.34 -0.54
N ASN A 137 10.37 5.13 -0.61
CA ASN A 137 11.26 5.36 0.53
C ASN A 137 11.17 6.80 1.04
N LYS A 138 11.12 7.78 0.14
CA LYS A 138 11.01 9.20 0.47
C LYS A 138 9.67 9.54 1.13
N LEU A 139 8.56 8.99 0.64
CA LEU A 139 7.25 9.14 1.27
C LEU A 139 7.25 8.54 2.69
N LEU A 140 7.81 7.35 2.88
CA LEU A 140 7.90 6.71 4.20
C LEU A 140 8.81 7.50 5.15
N ASP A 141 9.90 8.08 4.66
CA ASP A 141 10.76 8.99 5.44
C ASP A 141 10.02 10.26 5.86
N ALA A 142 9.25 10.86 4.95
CA ALA A 142 8.40 12.00 5.28
C ALA A 142 7.36 11.65 6.35
N CYS A 143 6.69 10.49 6.23
CA CYS A 143 5.77 10.00 7.25
C CYS A 143 6.46 9.86 8.62
N ARG A 144 7.66 9.25 8.66
CA ARG A 144 8.46 9.14 9.90
C ARG A 144 8.78 10.52 10.48
N GLY A 145 9.24 11.46 9.67
CA GLY A 145 9.57 12.82 10.09
C GLY A 145 8.37 13.60 10.65
N LEU A 146 7.17 13.36 10.10
CA LEU A 146 5.92 13.98 10.55
C LEU A 146 5.28 13.25 11.75
N GLY A 147 5.75 12.05 12.13
CA GLY A 147 5.08 11.22 13.13
C GLY A 147 3.77 10.60 12.63
N VAL A 148 3.66 10.37 11.33
CA VAL A 148 2.67 9.51 10.69
C VAL A 148 3.16 8.08 10.76
N GLU A 149 2.28 7.17 11.14
CA GLU A 149 2.63 5.80 11.45
C GLU A 149 2.39 4.87 10.26
N ILE A 150 3.37 4.02 10.00
CA ILE A 150 3.38 3.11 8.84
C ILE A 150 3.55 1.65 9.24
N ASN A 151 3.66 1.39 10.54
CA ASN A 151 3.89 0.06 11.12
C ASN A 151 2.63 -0.44 11.85
N PRO A 152 2.52 -1.75 12.15
CA PRO A 152 1.47 -2.27 13.00
C PRO A 152 1.46 -1.63 14.38
N VAL A 153 0.26 -1.33 14.90
CA VAL A 153 0.07 -0.68 16.21
C VAL A 153 -1.11 -1.27 16.96
N VAL A 154 -1.10 -1.13 18.28
CA VAL A 154 -2.26 -1.39 19.13
C VAL A 154 -2.65 -0.08 19.81
N ILE A 155 -3.94 0.27 19.75
CA ILE A 155 -4.52 1.49 20.32
C ILE A 155 -5.73 1.10 21.14
N ASP A 156 -5.68 1.28 22.47
CA ASP A 156 -6.78 0.94 23.38
C ASP A 156 -7.36 -0.49 23.15
N GLY A 157 -6.47 -1.47 22.89
CA GLY A 157 -6.84 -2.85 22.60
C GLY A 157 -7.21 -3.16 21.13
N LEU A 158 -7.33 -2.14 20.27
CA LEU A 158 -7.52 -2.31 18.83
C LEU A 158 -6.19 -2.45 18.09
N GLY A 159 -5.96 -3.59 17.46
CA GLY A 159 -4.82 -3.81 16.56
C GLY A 159 -5.09 -3.29 15.15
N ILE A 160 -4.18 -2.46 14.63
CA ILE A 160 -4.22 -1.91 13.27
C ILE A 160 -2.94 -2.30 12.55
N ILE A 161 -3.07 -2.87 11.35
CA ILE A 161 -1.95 -3.41 10.57
C ILE A 161 -1.99 -2.76 9.18
N PRO A 162 -1.20 -1.70 8.94
CA PRO A 162 -0.97 -1.17 7.60
C PRO A 162 -0.34 -2.25 6.72
N LEU A 163 -0.92 -2.54 5.56
CA LEU A 163 -0.44 -3.57 4.64
C LEU A 163 0.01 -2.93 3.33
N PHE A 164 1.29 -3.04 3.01
CA PHE A 164 1.84 -2.59 1.72
C PHE A 164 1.66 -3.71 0.70
N SER A 165 0.40 -3.93 0.31
CA SER A 165 0.02 -4.98 -0.63
C SER A 165 -0.19 -4.39 -2.01
N TRP A 166 0.41 -5.02 -3.01
CA TRP A 166 0.29 -4.61 -4.41
C TRP A 166 -0.51 -5.64 -5.20
N TYR A 167 -1.01 -5.21 -6.36
CA TYR A 167 -1.68 -6.10 -7.30
C TYR A 167 -0.69 -7.09 -7.93
N HIS A 168 -1.23 -8.20 -8.40
CA HIS A 168 -0.50 -9.18 -9.19
C HIS A 168 -1.22 -9.33 -10.53
N GLU A 169 -0.47 -9.44 -11.63
CA GLU A 169 -1.01 -9.53 -12.99
C GLU A 169 -2.06 -10.65 -13.14
N SER A 170 -1.95 -11.74 -12.38
CA SER A 170 -2.88 -12.86 -12.39
C SER A 170 -4.31 -12.51 -11.94
N PHE A 171 -4.51 -11.33 -11.32
CA PHE A 171 -5.83 -10.81 -10.99
C PHE A 171 -6.46 -10.05 -12.14
N ASP A 172 -5.68 -9.61 -13.13
CA ASP A 172 -6.22 -9.07 -14.37
C ASP A 172 -6.70 -10.22 -15.28
N ARG A 173 -8.00 -10.23 -15.54
CA ARG A 173 -8.66 -11.22 -16.40
C ARG A 173 -9.42 -10.54 -17.54
N GLU A 174 -9.36 -9.21 -17.60
CA GLU A 174 -10.06 -8.46 -18.62
C GLU A 174 -9.30 -8.57 -19.94
N LYS A 175 -9.98 -8.23 -21.04
CA LYS A 175 -9.32 -8.21 -22.35
C LYS A 175 -8.59 -6.88 -22.49
N ASP A 176 -7.38 -6.94 -23.03
CA ASP A 176 -6.62 -5.74 -23.38
C ASP A 176 -7.48 -4.78 -24.23
N ILE A 177 -7.41 -3.49 -23.86
CA ILE A 177 -8.07 -2.42 -24.60
C ILE A 177 -7.28 -2.17 -25.89
N SER A 178 -7.78 -2.71 -27.00
CA SER A 178 -7.19 -2.47 -28.31
C SER A 178 -7.54 -1.09 -28.85
N GLY A 179 -6.58 -0.38 -29.44
CA GLY A 179 -6.82 0.87 -30.17
C GLY A 179 -6.58 2.15 -29.37
N ILE A 180 -6.26 2.05 -28.08
CA ILE A 180 -5.78 3.16 -27.25
C ILE A 180 -4.39 2.82 -26.73
N ARG A 181 -3.44 3.75 -26.86
CA ARG A 181 -2.10 3.56 -26.30
C ARG A 181 -2.13 3.90 -24.81
N ILE A 182 -2.28 2.89 -23.97
CA ILE A 182 -2.14 2.99 -22.51
C ILE A 182 -0.67 2.75 -22.18
N LEU A 183 -0.08 3.60 -21.34
CA LEU A 183 1.29 3.35 -20.85
C LEU A 183 1.27 2.07 -19.99
N PRO A 184 2.17 1.12 -20.24
CA PRO A 184 2.23 -0.09 -19.44
C PRO A 184 2.59 0.27 -18.00
N LEU A 185 2.09 -0.53 -17.05
CA LEU A 185 2.16 -0.24 -15.62
C LEU A 185 3.59 -0.12 -15.10
N GLU A 186 4.49 -0.91 -15.69
CA GLU A 186 5.95 -0.88 -15.50
C GLU A 186 6.61 0.46 -15.85
N MET A 187 5.98 1.30 -16.68
CA MET A 187 6.47 2.65 -16.99
C MET A 187 6.00 3.71 -15.98
N VAL A 188 5.04 3.36 -15.12
CA VAL A 188 4.47 4.32 -14.15
C VAL A 188 4.87 3.94 -12.73
N ILE A 189 5.00 2.64 -12.45
CA ILE A 189 5.53 2.09 -11.20
C ILE A 189 6.64 1.10 -11.57
N HIS A 190 7.86 1.60 -11.64
CA HIS A 190 9.04 0.91 -12.16
C HIS A 190 9.49 -0.33 -11.38
N PHE A 191 8.95 -0.57 -10.17
CA PHE A 191 9.48 -1.59 -9.27
C PHE A 191 8.65 -2.89 -9.18
N LEU A 192 7.37 -2.90 -9.56
CA LEU A 192 6.48 -4.00 -9.13
C LEU A 192 6.57 -5.30 -9.95
N PHE A 193 7.36 -5.36 -11.02
CA PHE A 193 7.35 -6.50 -11.96
C PHE A 193 8.72 -7.07 -12.33
N SER A 194 9.81 -6.69 -11.64
CA SER A 194 11.17 -7.23 -11.90
C SER A 194 11.57 -8.37 -10.96
#